data_AF-A0A951H8N2-F1
#
_entry.id   AF-A0A951H8N2-F1
#
_cell.length_a   1.000
_cell.length_b   1.000
_cell.length_c   1.000
_cell.angle_alpha   90.00
_cell.angle_beta   90.00
_cell.angle_gamma   90.00
#
_symmetry.space_group_name_H-M   'P 1'
#
loop_
_entity.id
_entity.type
_entity.pdbx_description
1 polymer ?
#
loop_
_entity_poly.entity_id
_entity_poly.type
_entity_poly.pdbx_seq_one_letter_code
_entity_poly.pdbx_strand_id
1 'polypeptide(L)' 'MSDPTRLGIVKGLAERGDQPCGPFCVGTAKSTLSHHFKVLRESGIIQMRPEGTSYINSLRRADLDARFPGLLQAILCAVE' A
#
# COMPACT_ATOMS: atom_id res chain seq x y z
N MET A 1 4.74 -8.04 -14.09
CA MET A 1 3.29 -8.25 -13.92
C MET A 1 2.87 -7.50 -12.67
N SER A 2 2.51 -6.22 -12.83
CA SER A 2 2.01 -5.41 -11.72
C SER A 2 0.70 -5.99 -11.25
N ASP A 3 0.62 -6.32 -9.96
CA ASP A 3 -0.62 -6.81 -9.38
C ASP A 3 -1.56 -5.61 -9.19
N PRO A 4 -2.71 -5.55 -9.90
CA PRO A 4 -3.63 -4.42 -9.82
C PRO A 4 -4.12 -4.18 -8.38
N THR A 5 -4.12 -5.21 -7.53
CA THR A 5 -4.45 -5.09 -6.10
C THR A 5 -3.41 -4.26 -5.35
N ARG A 6 -2.11 -4.50 -5.56
CA ARG A 6 -1.03 -3.73 -4.92
C ARG A 6 -1.11 -2.26 -5.30
N LEU A 7 -1.39 -2.00 -6.58
CA LEU A 7 -1.56 -0.66 -7.12
C LEU A 7 -2.78 0.03 -6.49
N GLY A 8 -3.92 -0.66 -6.39
CA GLY A 8 -5.11 -0.16 -5.71
C GLY A 8 -4.87 0.17 -4.24
N ILE A 9 -4.10 -0.65 -3.51
CA ILE A 9 -3.74 -0.37 -2.10
C ILE A 9 -2.88 0.89 -2.01
N VAL A 10 -1.80 0.97 -2.80
CA VAL A 10 -0.89 2.12 -2.80
C VAL A 10 -1.63 3.40 -3.18
N LYS A 11 -2.48 3.35 -4.21
CA LYS A 11 -3.28 4.49 -4.65
C LYS A 11 -4.28 4.92 -3.57
N GLY A 12 -5.00 3.97 -2.96
CA GLY A 12 -5.91 4.26 -1.86
C GLY A 12 -5.21 4.95 -0.68
N LEU A 13 -4.02 4.46 -0.30
CA LEU A 13 -3.20 5.06 0.75
C LEU A 13 -2.60 6.42 0.35
N ALA A 14 -2.31 6.62 -0.94
CA ALA A 14 -1.81 7.90 -1.45
C ALA A 14 -2.91 8.97 -1.48
N GLU A 15 -4.14 8.60 -1.87
CA GLU A 15 -5.28 9.51 -1.99
C GLU A 15 -5.97 9.78 -0.65
N ARG A 16 -6.19 8.73 0.17
CA ARG A 16 -6.93 8.82 1.44
C ARG A 16 -6.03 8.91 2.68
N GLY A 17 -4.73 8.68 2.53
CA GLY A 17 -3.78 8.66 3.63
C GLY A 17 -3.82 7.35 4.42
N ASP A 18 -3.60 7.46 5.73
CA ASP A 18 -3.50 6.32 6.64
C ASP A 18 -4.84 5.57 6.74
N GLN A 19 -4.86 4.27 6.40
CA GLN A 19 -6.09 3.48 6.42
C GLN A 19 -5.91 2.08 7.01
N PRO A 20 -6.94 1.55 7.70
CA PRO A 20 -6.91 0.18 8.19
C PRO A 20 -6.91 -0.85 7.06
N CYS A 21 -6.46 -2.09 7.33
CA CYS A 21 -6.55 -3.20 6.36
C CYS A 21 -8.00 -3.55 5.95
N GLY A 22 -8.98 -3.21 6.80
CA GLY A 22 -10.40 -3.53 6.63
C GLY A 22 -10.98 -3.17 5.26
N PRO A 23 -10.94 -1.89 4.83
CA PRO A 23 -11.46 -1.45 3.54
C PRO A 23 -10.82 -2.16 2.34
N PHE A 24 -9.54 -2.54 2.42
CA PHE A 24 -8.87 -3.27 1.35
C PHE A 24 -9.30 -4.74 1.29
N CYS A 25 -9.78 -5.34 2.39
CA CYS A 25 -10.30 -6.72 2.42
C CYS A 25 -11.68 -6.88 1.78
N VAL A 26 -12.35 -5.80 1.40
CA VAL A 26 -13.66 -5.83 0.76
C VAL A 26 -13.48 -6.05 -0.75
N GLY A 27 -13.42 -7.31 -1.18
CA GLY A 27 -13.43 -7.67 -2.60
C GLY A 27 -12.25 -8.52 -3.09
N THR A 28 -11.24 -8.76 -2.26
CA THR A 28 -10.13 -9.68 -2.59
C THR A 28 -9.92 -10.68 -1.46
N ALA A 29 -9.57 -11.92 -1.79
CA ALA A 29 -9.32 -12.96 -0.80
C ALA A 29 -8.22 -12.52 0.20
N LYS A 30 -8.47 -12.75 1.51
CA LYS A 30 -7.54 -12.41 2.60
C LYS A 30 -6.13 -12.94 2.39
N SER A 31 -5.99 -14.14 1.81
CA SER A 31 -4.69 -14.76 1.53
C SER A 31 -3.87 -13.98 0.51
N THR A 32 -4.52 -13.50 -0.55
CA THR A 32 -3.88 -12.72 -1.62
C THR A 32 -3.48 -11.33 -1.12
N LEU A 33 -4.37 -10.65 -0.38
CA LEU A 33 -4.06 -9.35 0.23
C LEU A 33 -2.93 -9.44 1.24
N SER A 34 -2.94 -10.43 2.14
CA SER A 34 -1.88 -10.60 3.14
C SER A 34 -0.51 -10.77 2.48
N HIS A 35 -0.45 -11.50 1.35
CA HIS A 35 0.77 -11.63 0.57
C HIS A 35 1.21 -10.28 -0.02
N HIS A 36 0.29 -9.51 -0.62
CA HIS A 36 0.59 -8.18 -1.16
C HIS A 36 1.04 -7.19 -0.10
N PHE A 37 0.38 -7.14 1.06
CA PHE A 37 0.77 -6.31 2.20
C PHE A 37 2.16 -6.70 2.70
N LYS A 38 2.46 -8.00 2.78
CA LYS A 38 3.79 -8.48 3.16
C LYS A 38 4.85 -7.99 2.18
N VAL A 39 4.64 -8.18 0.88
CA VAL A 39 5.59 -7.73 -0.15
C VAL A 39 5.77 -6.21 -0.13
N LEU A 40 4.68 -5.43 -0.04
CA LEU A 40 4.75 -3.96 0.05
C LEU A 40 5.51 -3.49 1.30
N ARG A 41 5.35 -4.18 2.42
CA ARG A 41 6.09 -3.91 3.65
C ARG A 41 7.57 -4.28 3.51
N GLU A 42 7.88 -5.45 2.96
CA GLU A 42 9.26 -5.91 2.75
C GLU A 42 10.01 -5.02 1.77
N SER A 43 9.32 -4.48 0.76
CA SER A 43 9.85 -3.46 -0.15
C SER A 43 9.96 -2.06 0.49
N GLY A 44 9.46 -1.86 1.71
CA GLY A 44 9.49 -0.58 2.42
C GLY A 44 8.49 0.47 1.89
N ILE A 45 7.52 0.07 1.05
CA ILE A 45 6.56 0.98 0.43
C ILE A 45 5.52 1.46 1.45
N ILE A 46 5.04 0.53 2.29
CA ILE A 46 4.04 0.80 3.32
C ILE A 46 4.59 0.45 4.69
N GLN A 47 4.03 1.07 5.72
CA GLN A 47 4.24 0.71 7.11
C GLN A 47 2.91 0.37 7.76
N MET A 48 2.90 -0.67 8.58
CA MET A 48 1.77 -1.00 9.44
C MET A 48 2.08 -0.54 10.86
N ARG A 49 1.13 0.15 11.48
CA ARG A 49 1.17 0.52 12.89
C ARG A 49 -0.06 -0.06 13.59
N PRO A 50 0.10 -0.71 14.76
CA PRO A 50 -1.03 -1.11 15.57
C PRO A 50 -1.70 0.15 16.14
N GLU A 51 -2.99 0.29 15.90
CA GLU A 51 -3.83 1.35 16.46
C GLU A 51 -5.06 0.73 17.13
N GLY A 52 -4.97 0.58 18.45
CA GLY A 52 -6.00 -0.09 19.25
C GLY A 52 -6.18 -1.54 18.83
N THR A 53 -7.38 -1.88 18.33
CA THR A 53 -7.74 -3.24 17.91
C THR A 53 -7.47 -3.53 16.43
N SER A 54 -6.95 -2.55 15.67
CA SER A 54 -6.71 -2.69 14.23
C SER A 54 -5.29 -2.28 13.83
N TYR A 55 -4.92 -2.58 12.60
CA TYR A 55 -3.65 -2.17 12.00
C TYR A 55 -3.91 -1.09 10.96
N ILE A 56 -3.28 0.07 11.16
CA ILE A 56 -3.30 1.17 10.21
C ILE A 56 -2.10 1.03 9.28
N ASN A 57 -2.36 1.12 7.99
CA ASN A 57 -1.35 1.15 6.95
C ASN A 57 -1.14 2.59 6.54
N SER A 58 0.12 3.00 6.51
CA SER A 58 0.54 4.30 6.01
C SER A 58 1.51 4.12 4.86
N LEU A 59 1.43 5.00 3.87
CA LEU A 59 2.42 5.04 2.81
C LEU A 59 3.71 5.71 3.31
N ARG A 60 4.86 5.08 3.08
CA ARG A 60 6.16 5.70 3.39
C ARG A 60 6.60 6.65 2.28
N ARG A 61 5.72 7.59 1.89
CA ARG A 61 5.95 8.51 0.76
C ARG A 61 7.30 9.22 0.85
N ALA A 62 7.68 9.69 2.04
CA ALA A 62 8.91 10.44 2.23
C ALA A 62 10.16 9.57 2.09
N ASP A 63 10.12 8.33 2.62
CA ASP A 63 11.24 7.38 2.49
C ASP A 63 11.38 6.88 1.05
N LEU A 64 10.25 6.59 0.40
CA LEU A 64 10.18 6.18 -0.99
C LEU A 64 10.68 7.28 -1.91
N ASP A 65 10.27 8.53 -1.70
CA ASP A 65 10.71 9.65 -2.53
C ASP A 65 12.20 9.95 -2.31
N ALA A 66 12.69 9.82 -1.08
CA ALA A 66 14.11 9.98 -0.77
C ALA A 66 14.99 8.86 -1.37
N ARG A 67 14.53 7.61 -1.37
CA ARG A 67 15.30 6.45 -1.92
C ARG A 67 15.09 6.25 -3.41
N PHE A 68 13.89 6.53 -3.90
CA PHE A 68 13.40 6.27 -5.25
C PHE A 68 12.48 7.41 -5.72
N PRO A 69 13.04 8.61 -5.98
CA PRO A 69 12.26 9.78 -6.39
C PRO A 69 11.49 9.47 -7.67
N GLY A 70 10.19 9.76 -7.67
CA GLY A 70 9.30 9.51 -8.81
C GLY A 70 8.84 8.05 -8.99
N LEU A 71 9.28 7.09 -8.17
CA LEU A 71 8.75 5.71 -8.22
C LEU A 71 7.26 5.69 -7.91
N LEU A 72 6.84 6.41 -6.88
CA LEU A 72 5.43 6.48 -6.52
C LEU A 72 4.59 7.09 -7.66
N GLN A 73 5.11 8.15 -8.27
CA GLN A 73 4.49 8.79 -9.44
C GLN A 73 4.38 7.81 -10.62
N ALA A 74 5.43 7.04 -10.90
CA ALA A 74 5.44 6.03 -11.96
C ALA A 74 4.44 4.90 -11.68
N ILE A 75 4.33 4.45 -10.43
CA ILE A 75 3.36 3.44 -9.99
C ILE A 75 1.92 3.97 -10.15
N LEU A 76 1.68 5.24 -9.80
CA LEU A 76 0.37 5.88 -9.94
C LEU A 76 -0.01 6.13 -11.41
N CYS A 77 0.96 6.48 -12.26
CA CYS A 77 0.75 6.72 -13.69
C CYS A 77 0.61 5.40 -14.48
N ALA A 78 1.20 4.30 -14.02
CA ALA A 78 1.05 2.98 -14.65
C ALA A 78 -0.35 2.33 -14.47
N VAL A 79 -1.27 2.99 -13.78
CA VAL A 79 -2.66 2.55 -13.51
C VAL A 79 -3.66 3.19 -14.49
N GLU A 80 -3.18 3.71 -15.62
CA GLU A 80 -4.01 4.25 -16.70
C GLU A 80 -4.25 3.23 -17.82
#